data_AF-A0A4Z0YX28-F1
#
_entry.id   AF-A0A4Z0YX28-F1
#
_cell.length_a   1.000
_cell.length_b   1.000
_cell.length_c   1.000
_cell.angle_alpha   90.00
_cell.angle_beta   90.00
_cell.angle_gamma   90.00
#
_symmetry.space_group_name_H-M   'P 1'
#
loop_
_entity.id
_entity.type
_entity.pdbx_description
1 polymer ?
#
loop_
_entity_poly.entity_id
_entity_poly.type
_entity_poly.pdbx_seq_one_letter_code
_entity_poly.pdbx_strand_id
1 'polypeptide(L)'
;MSGPLPPTADGPQLGPFQGDIGSIRFQRLLSPDSVGSNASQVPHGEVFQFNFFSLDELRPFLPFTGHLLKDEWVRYQLDPFYAECRAFGRLVEKGRDEELAVRCHGYALLPPKVERQIKQQFGIDGWNRKEEDKDLPLRAIVKSLIRWKTVQHRRKLSVMRSILEALNEELSIYNMDIREDNYLGGRLFDFSVAITVPHISFSSTLRSEQQILQDMTDDLACFDCMVERIQEQKEKAERENPDWKKRTRVGTSLSRS
;
A
#
# COMPACT_ATOMS: atom_id res chain seq x y z
N MET A 1 15.86 -20.49 -8.77
CA MET A 1 14.39 -20.50 -8.59
C MET A 1 13.85 -19.33 -9.38
N SER A 2 12.99 -19.58 -10.37
CA SER A 2 12.24 -18.54 -11.08
C SER A 2 11.36 -17.80 -10.09
N GLY A 3 11.38 -16.47 -10.10
CA GLY A 3 10.50 -15.64 -9.26
C GLY A 3 9.01 -15.88 -9.56
N PRO A 4 8.09 -15.39 -8.71
CA PRO A 4 6.65 -15.58 -8.87
C PRO A 4 6.05 -14.78 -10.04
N LEU A 5 6.85 -14.00 -10.77
CA LEU A 5 6.42 -13.26 -11.95
C LEU A 5 6.78 -14.06 -13.20
N PRO A 6 5.89 -14.16 -14.19
CA PRO A 6 6.19 -14.86 -15.42
C PRO A 6 7.31 -14.11 -16.13
N PRO A 7 8.17 -14.81 -16.87
CA PRO A 7 9.22 -14.16 -17.67
C PRO A 7 8.67 -13.20 -18.74
N THR A 8 7.35 -13.15 -18.95
CA THR A 8 6.65 -12.33 -19.96
C THR A 8 6.02 -11.05 -19.42
N ALA A 9 6.02 -10.83 -18.10
CA ALA A 9 5.53 -9.56 -17.54
C ALA A 9 6.65 -8.53 -17.59
N ASP A 10 6.69 -7.76 -18.68
CA ASP A 10 7.62 -6.64 -18.82
C ASP A 10 7.47 -5.66 -17.64
N GLY A 11 8.61 -5.24 -17.10
CA GLY A 11 8.68 -4.19 -16.09
C GLY A 11 9.34 -4.61 -14.77
N PRO A 12 9.20 -3.75 -13.75
CA PRO A 12 9.96 -3.82 -12.52
C PRO A 12 9.51 -4.98 -11.65
N GLN A 13 10.46 -5.63 -10.98
CA GLN A 13 10.21 -6.81 -10.16
C GLN A 13 10.78 -6.60 -8.76
N LEU A 14 9.92 -6.70 -7.75
CA LEU A 14 10.35 -6.76 -6.35
C LEU A 14 11.05 -8.09 -6.08
N GLY A 15 12.21 -8.05 -5.42
CA GLY A 15 12.94 -9.25 -5.00
C GLY A 15 12.31 -9.96 -3.79
N PRO A 16 12.67 -11.23 -3.53
CA PRO A 16 12.23 -11.92 -2.32
C PRO A 16 12.83 -11.25 -1.08
N PHE A 17 12.09 -11.28 0.02
CA PHE A 17 12.55 -10.90 1.33
C PHE A 17 13.74 -11.78 1.73
N GLN A 18 14.83 -11.15 2.17
CA GLN A 18 16.09 -11.83 2.46
C GLN A 18 16.17 -12.41 3.89
N GLY A 19 15.19 -12.12 4.74
CA GLY A 19 15.12 -12.64 6.10
C GLY A 19 14.48 -14.03 6.19
N ASP A 20 14.68 -14.71 7.32
CA ASP A 20 14.06 -16.01 7.59
C ASP A 20 12.60 -15.86 8.05
N ILE A 21 11.67 -15.90 7.09
CA ILE A 21 10.24 -15.84 7.35
C ILE A 21 9.75 -16.99 8.25
N GLY A 22 10.44 -18.14 8.28
CA GLY A 22 10.06 -19.30 9.07
C GLY A 22 10.29 -19.15 10.59
N SER A 23 11.08 -18.14 10.98
CA SER A 23 11.40 -17.79 12.36
C SER A 23 10.63 -16.56 12.88
N ILE A 24 9.70 -16.01 12.08
CA ILE A 24 9.05 -14.75 12.42
C ILE A 24 8.18 -14.85 13.68
N ARG A 25 8.25 -13.78 14.50
CA ARG A 25 7.38 -13.59 15.65
C ARG A 25 6.42 -12.43 15.40
N PHE A 26 5.17 -12.75 15.13
CA PHE A 26 4.14 -11.72 15.01
C PHE A 26 3.89 -11.04 16.36
N GLN A 27 3.90 -9.71 16.38
CA GLN A 27 3.69 -8.93 17.59
C GLN A 27 2.23 -8.55 17.80
N ARG A 28 1.55 -8.09 16.74
CA ARG A 28 0.14 -7.65 16.78
C ARG A 28 -0.47 -7.67 15.39
N LEU A 29 -1.80 -7.75 15.36
CA LEU A 29 -2.60 -7.46 14.17
C LEU A 29 -2.84 -5.94 14.05
N LEU A 30 -2.81 -5.40 12.83
CA LEU A 30 -3.01 -3.96 12.57
C LEU A 30 -4.38 -3.63 11.94
N SER A 31 -5.23 -4.62 11.70
CA SER A 31 -6.56 -4.45 11.10
C SER A 31 -7.46 -3.54 11.97
N PRO A 32 -8.33 -2.69 11.38
CA PRO A 32 -9.21 -1.77 12.11
C PRO A 32 -10.05 -2.40 13.23
N ASP A 33 -10.35 -3.70 13.17
CA ASP A 33 -11.12 -4.42 14.20
C ASP A 33 -10.33 -4.80 15.46
N SER A 34 -9.03 -4.48 15.52
CA SER A 34 -8.17 -4.80 16.68
C SER A 34 -8.29 -3.75 17.80
N VAL A 35 -9.40 -3.80 18.54
CA VAL A 35 -9.57 -3.07 19.80
C VAL A 35 -8.57 -3.59 20.84
N GLY A 36 -7.65 -2.75 21.30
CA GLY A 36 -6.97 -2.94 22.58
C GLY A 36 -5.48 -3.32 22.54
N SER A 37 -4.61 -2.48 21.98
CA SER A 37 -3.19 -2.56 22.32
C SER A 37 -2.60 -1.20 22.65
N ASN A 38 -2.30 -1.03 23.95
CA ASN A 38 -1.62 0.11 24.53
C ASN A 38 -0.35 0.44 23.73
N ALA A 39 -0.29 1.69 23.27
CA ALA A 39 0.81 2.23 22.50
C ALA A 39 1.98 2.55 23.44
N SER A 40 2.75 1.53 23.81
CA SER A 40 4.00 1.70 24.55
C SER A 40 5.09 0.94 23.83
N GLN A 41 5.90 1.68 23.07
CA GLN A 41 7.18 1.24 22.49
C GLN A 41 7.11 -0.05 21.65
N VAL A 42 6.70 0.07 20.39
CA VAL A 42 6.91 -1.00 19.41
C VAL A 42 8.29 -0.77 18.77
N PRO A 43 9.31 -1.62 19.04
CA PRO A 43 10.54 -1.62 18.26
C PRO A 43 10.20 -1.98 16.81
N HIS A 44 11.08 -1.62 15.87
CA HIS A 44 10.97 -1.88 14.43
C HIS A 44 10.17 -3.16 14.11
N GLY A 45 9.05 -2.99 13.40
CA GLY A 45 8.17 -4.10 13.02
C GLY A 45 8.07 -4.19 11.51
N GLU A 46 7.52 -5.31 11.05
CA GLU A 46 7.21 -5.53 9.64
C GLU A 46 5.70 -5.76 9.48
N VAL A 47 5.11 -5.23 8.41
CA VAL A 47 3.68 -5.40 8.09
C VAL A 47 3.57 -6.40 6.94
N PHE A 48 2.57 -7.28 7.01
CA PHE A 48 2.26 -8.29 6.01
C PHE A 48 0.79 -8.16 5.57
N GLN A 49 0.54 -8.32 4.27
CA GLN A 49 -0.80 -8.37 3.67
C GLN A 49 -0.98 -9.72 2.98
N PHE A 50 -2.15 -10.33 3.14
CA PHE A 50 -2.48 -11.66 2.64
C PHE A 50 -3.85 -11.62 1.98
N ASN A 51 -3.95 -11.98 0.70
CA ASN A 51 -5.23 -12.31 0.06
C ASN A 51 -5.04 -13.08 -1.25
N PHE A 52 -6.02 -13.92 -1.56
CA PHE A 52 -6.23 -14.52 -2.87
C PHE A 52 -7.43 -13.87 -3.56
N PHE A 53 -7.29 -13.68 -4.87
CA PHE A 53 -8.34 -13.16 -5.74
C PHE A 53 -8.44 -14.09 -6.95
N SER A 54 -9.66 -14.48 -7.31
CA SER A 54 -9.94 -15.25 -8.50
C SER A 54 -9.79 -14.38 -9.76
N LEU A 55 -9.61 -15.01 -10.92
CA LEU A 55 -9.59 -14.27 -12.19
C LEU A 55 -10.88 -13.51 -12.44
N ASP A 56 -12.03 -14.06 -12.03
CA ASP A 56 -13.33 -13.41 -12.18
C ASP A 56 -13.45 -12.16 -11.29
N GLU A 57 -12.87 -12.19 -10.08
CA GLU A 57 -12.82 -11.03 -9.17
C GLU A 57 -11.90 -9.93 -9.72
N LEU A 58 -10.81 -10.30 -10.42
CA LEU A 58 -9.83 -9.36 -10.96
C LEU A 58 -10.23 -8.78 -12.32
N ARG A 59 -11.04 -9.48 -13.09
CA ARG A 59 -11.30 -9.15 -14.49
C ARG A 59 -12.15 -7.87 -14.59
N PRO A 60 -11.66 -6.81 -15.25
CA PRO A 60 -12.40 -5.57 -15.39
C PRO A 60 -13.56 -5.78 -16.36
N PHE A 61 -14.66 -5.08 -16.11
CA PHE A 61 -15.75 -5.02 -17.07
C PHE A 61 -15.34 -4.17 -18.28
N LEU A 62 -15.01 -4.83 -19.39
CA LEU A 62 -14.67 -4.20 -20.66
C LEU A 62 -15.67 -4.63 -21.73
N PRO A 63 -16.68 -3.78 -22.05
CA PRO A 63 -17.62 -4.12 -23.09
C PRO A 63 -16.87 -4.22 -24.42
N PHE A 64 -17.13 -5.30 -25.16
CA PHE A 64 -16.57 -5.58 -26.49
C PHE A 64 -15.08 -6.00 -26.56
N THR A 65 -14.21 -5.53 -25.67
CA THR A 65 -12.75 -5.82 -25.73
C THR A 65 -12.27 -6.83 -24.67
N GLY A 66 -13.12 -7.29 -23.76
CA GLY A 66 -12.74 -8.22 -22.70
C GLY A 66 -12.11 -9.55 -23.18
N HIS A 67 -12.45 -9.99 -24.39
CA HIS A 67 -11.88 -11.20 -25.02
C HIS A 67 -10.38 -11.05 -25.38
N LEU A 68 -9.86 -9.82 -25.45
CA LEU A 68 -8.44 -9.55 -25.71
C LEU A 68 -7.58 -9.74 -24.45
N LEU A 69 -8.18 -9.77 -23.26
CA LEU A 69 -7.50 -9.98 -22.00
C LEU A 69 -7.27 -11.47 -21.74
N LYS A 70 -6.03 -11.92 -21.97
CA LYS A 70 -5.58 -13.25 -21.53
C LYS A 70 -5.50 -13.30 -20.01
N ASP A 71 -5.79 -14.46 -19.44
CA ASP A 71 -5.80 -14.69 -17.99
C ASP A 71 -4.45 -14.41 -17.33
N GLU A 72 -3.34 -14.67 -18.03
CA GLU A 72 -2.00 -14.33 -17.55
C GLU A 72 -1.88 -12.81 -17.27
N TRP A 73 -2.35 -11.96 -18.18
CA TRP A 73 -2.28 -10.51 -18.02
C TRP A 73 -3.19 -10.04 -16.89
N VAL A 74 -4.39 -10.60 -16.79
CA VAL A 74 -5.32 -10.31 -15.69
C VAL A 74 -4.65 -10.66 -14.34
N ARG A 75 -4.11 -11.87 -14.22
CA ARG A 75 -3.46 -12.30 -12.97
C ARG A 75 -2.27 -11.41 -12.64
N TYR A 76 -1.31 -11.21 -13.54
CA TYR A 76 -0.04 -10.56 -13.19
C TYR A 76 -0.08 -9.03 -13.17
N GLN A 77 -1.09 -8.41 -13.78
CA GLN A 77 -1.22 -6.96 -13.75
C GLN A 77 -2.31 -6.47 -12.80
N LEU A 78 -3.38 -7.23 -12.58
CA LEU A 78 -4.53 -6.77 -11.78
C LEU A 78 -4.60 -7.39 -10.39
N ASP A 79 -3.91 -8.51 -10.13
CA ASP A 79 -3.84 -9.06 -8.77
C ASP A 79 -3.13 -8.06 -7.84
N PRO A 80 -3.76 -7.69 -6.71
CA PRO A 80 -3.22 -6.68 -5.81
C PRO A 80 -1.82 -6.96 -5.28
N PHE A 81 -1.48 -8.24 -5.08
CA PHE A 81 -0.14 -8.62 -4.67
C PHE A 81 0.90 -8.28 -5.75
N TYR A 82 0.58 -8.53 -7.03
CA TYR A 82 1.50 -8.24 -8.12
C TYR A 82 1.54 -6.74 -8.45
N ALA A 83 0.41 -6.03 -8.37
CA ALA A 83 0.38 -4.56 -8.50
C ALA A 83 1.36 -3.90 -7.52
N GLU A 84 1.27 -4.28 -6.24
CA GLU A 84 2.13 -3.75 -5.20
C GLU A 84 3.61 -4.18 -5.38
N CYS A 85 3.87 -5.42 -5.78
CA CYS A 85 5.22 -5.87 -6.14
C CYS A 85 5.83 -5.06 -7.29
N ARG A 86 5.05 -4.66 -8.29
CA ARG A 86 5.55 -3.86 -9.42
C ARG A 86 5.86 -2.43 -8.98
N ALA A 87 5.00 -1.81 -8.19
CA ALA A 87 5.22 -0.47 -7.65
C ALA A 87 6.48 -0.42 -6.77
N PHE A 88 6.60 -1.32 -5.79
CA PHE A 88 7.80 -1.38 -4.95
C PHE A 88 9.04 -1.83 -5.72
N GLY A 89 8.89 -2.73 -6.70
CA GLY A 89 9.97 -3.11 -7.60
C GLY A 89 10.57 -1.89 -8.30
N ARG A 90 9.73 -0.99 -8.81
CA ARG A 90 10.17 0.24 -9.49
C ARG A 90 10.85 1.20 -8.53
N LEU A 91 10.29 1.36 -7.34
CA LEU A 91 10.87 2.19 -6.29
C LEU A 91 12.27 1.71 -5.89
N VAL A 92 12.45 0.40 -5.70
CA VAL A 92 13.74 -0.22 -5.36
C VAL A 92 14.73 -0.12 -6.52
N GLU A 93 14.31 -0.41 -7.75
CA GLU A 93 15.14 -0.29 -8.97
C GLU A 93 15.71 1.13 -9.13
N LYS A 94 14.94 2.14 -8.73
CA LYS A 94 15.35 3.56 -8.78
C LYS A 94 15.98 4.08 -7.49
N GLY A 95 16.04 3.26 -6.44
CA GLY A 95 16.63 3.64 -5.14
C GLY A 95 15.83 4.70 -4.37
N ARG A 96 14.49 4.71 -4.49
CA ARG A 96 13.59 5.75 -3.92
C ARG A 96 12.52 5.20 -2.97
N ASP A 97 12.59 3.94 -2.58
CA ASP A 97 11.61 3.25 -1.73
C ASP A 97 11.50 3.82 -0.30
N GLU A 98 12.56 4.45 0.22
CA GLU A 98 12.52 5.19 1.50
C GLU A 98 12.17 6.67 1.38
N GLU A 99 12.23 7.22 0.17
CA GLU A 99 11.99 8.63 -0.10
C GLU A 99 10.50 8.87 -0.36
N LEU A 100 9.97 8.15 -1.35
CA LEU A 100 8.64 8.35 -1.90
C LEU A 100 7.56 7.51 -1.20
N ALA A 101 7.94 6.39 -0.58
CA ALA A 101 7.00 5.47 0.05
C ALA A 101 7.51 4.96 1.40
N VAL A 102 6.80 3.98 1.97
CA VAL A 102 7.35 3.11 3.00
C VAL A 102 8.43 2.21 2.40
N ARG A 103 9.50 1.96 3.16
CA ARG A 103 10.52 0.99 2.75
C ARG A 103 9.89 -0.40 2.61
N CYS A 104 10.14 -1.04 1.48
CA CYS A 104 9.73 -2.41 1.20
C CYS A 104 10.97 -3.32 1.18
N HIS A 105 10.93 -4.42 1.94
CA HIS A 105 12.04 -5.35 2.10
C HIS A 105 11.95 -6.56 1.16
N GLY A 106 10.85 -6.67 0.41
CA GLY A 106 10.62 -7.75 -0.55
C GLY A 106 9.32 -8.51 -0.31
N TYR A 107 9.04 -9.46 -1.20
CA TYR A 107 7.91 -10.38 -1.04
C TYR A 107 8.32 -11.66 -0.32
N ALA A 108 7.37 -12.34 0.32
CA ALA A 108 7.57 -13.65 0.94
C ALA A 108 6.43 -14.60 0.59
N LEU A 109 6.78 -15.87 0.36
CA LEU A 109 5.82 -16.96 0.31
C LEU A 109 5.84 -17.64 1.68
N LEU A 110 4.70 -17.67 2.36
CA LEU A 110 4.64 -18.16 3.73
C LEU A 110 4.65 -19.69 3.75
N PRO A 111 5.55 -20.30 4.54
CA PRO A 111 5.47 -21.73 4.82
C PRO A 111 4.17 -22.09 5.58
N PRO A 112 3.64 -23.32 5.43
CA PRO A 112 2.45 -23.78 6.16
C PRO A 112 2.54 -23.64 7.68
N LYS A 113 3.76 -23.70 8.24
CA LYS A 113 4.01 -23.46 9.66
C LYS A 113 3.65 -22.02 10.08
N VAL A 114 4.03 -21.04 9.27
CA VAL A 114 3.76 -19.61 9.54
C VAL A 114 2.27 -19.33 9.39
N GLU A 115 1.62 -19.90 8.38
CA GLU A 115 0.18 -19.80 8.22
C GLU A 115 -0.59 -20.37 9.43
N ARG A 116 -0.20 -21.56 9.92
CA ARG A 116 -0.79 -22.13 11.15
C ARG A 116 -0.56 -21.23 12.36
N GLN A 117 0.60 -20.59 12.47
CA GLN A 117 0.89 -19.64 13.53
C GLN A 117 -0.05 -18.43 13.48
N ILE A 118 -0.32 -17.88 12.29
CA ILE A 118 -1.26 -16.76 12.12
C ILE A 118 -2.67 -17.18 12.57
N LYS A 119 -3.15 -18.36 12.15
CA LYS A 119 -4.43 -18.91 12.58
C LYS A 119 -4.51 -19.08 14.10
N GLN A 120 -3.47 -19.65 14.72
CA GLN A 120 -3.44 -19.87 16.16
C GLN A 120 -3.39 -18.57 16.98
N GLN A 121 -2.61 -17.59 16.52
CA GLN A 121 -2.37 -16.35 17.26
C GLN A 121 -3.48 -15.32 17.08
N PHE A 122 -4.08 -15.25 15.89
CA PHE A 122 -5.03 -14.19 15.54
C PHE A 122 -6.41 -14.70 15.13
N GLY A 123 -6.61 -16.03 15.04
CA GLY A 123 -7.90 -16.61 14.62
C GLY A 123 -8.22 -16.39 13.14
N ILE A 124 -7.23 -16.03 12.31
CA ILE A 124 -7.43 -15.73 10.89
C ILE A 124 -7.19 -16.99 10.07
N ASP A 125 -8.22 -17.47 9.37
CA ASP A 125 -8.14 -18.62 8.45
C ASP A 125 -8.94 -18.44 7.15
N GLY A 126 -9.72 -17.36 7.02
CA GLY A 126 -10.46 -16.99 5.82
C GLY A 126 -9.64 -16.19 4.80
N TRP A 127 -8.74 -16.86 4.07
CA TRP A 127 -7.84 -16.23 3.09
C TRP A 127 -8.44 -15.99 1.70
N ASN A 128 -9.76 -16.21 1.53
CA ASN A 128 -10.45 -16.28 0.23
C ASN A 128 -9.85 -17.31 -0.74
N ARG A 129 -9.17 -18.35 -0.25
CA ARG A 129 -8.68 -19.45 -1.10
C ARG A 129 -9.85 -20.14 -1.79
N LYS A 130 -9.75 -20.30 -3.12
CA LYS A 130 -10.60 -21.20 -3.88
C LYS A 130 -9.94 -22.59 -3.99
N GLU A 131 -10.64 -23.58 -4.55
CA GLU A 131 -10.08 -24.94 -4.71
C GLU A 131 -8.79 -24.94 -5.55
N GLU A 132 -8.68 -24.06 -6.54
CA GLU A 132 -7.47 -23.87 -7.35
C GLU A 132 -6.27 -23.33 -6.56
N ASP A 133 -6.50 -22.65 -5.43
CA ASP A 133 -5.45 -22.05 -4.59
C ASP A 133 -5.04 -22.94 -3.41
N LYS A 134 -5.65 -24.13 -3.27
CA LYS A 134 -5.55 -24.97 -2.07
C LYS A 134 -4.10 -25.31 -1.68
N ASP A 135 -3.25 -25.55 -2.67
CA ASP A 135 -1.85 -25.91 -2.48
C ASP A 135 -0.90 -24.71 -2.63
N LEU A 136 -1.42 -23.50 -2.87
CA LEU A 136 -0.61 -22.30 -3.02
C LEU A 136 -0.27 -21.68 -1.65
N PRO A 137 1.01 -21.30 -1.44
CA PRO A 137 1.42 -20.63 -0.21
C PRO A 137 0.77 -19.24 -0.13
N LEU A 138 0.47 -18.78 1.09
CA LEU A 138 0.11 -17.38 1.28
C LEU A 138 1.24 -16.48 0.80
N ARG A 139 0.87 -15.42 0.10
CA ARG A 139 1.81 -14.41 -0.41
C ARG A 139 1.79 -13.23 0.55
N ALA A 140 2.95 -12.63 0.77
CA ALA A 140 3.10 -11.51 1.67
C ALA A 140 4.10 -10.50 1.12
N ILE A 141 3.93 -9.23 1.50
CA ILE A 141 4.89 -8.16 1.20
C ILE A 141 5.38 -7.61 2.53
N VAL A 142 6.70 -7.55 2.70
CA VAL A 142 7.35 -7.19 3.97
C VAL A 142 7.73 -5.72 3.93
N LYS A 143 7.07 -4.89 4.74
CA LYS A 143 7.28 -3.43 4.76
C LYS A 143 7.74 -2.96 6.12
N SER A 144 8.49 -1.87 6.18
CA SER A 144 8.83 -1.23 7.46
C SER A 144 7.58 -0.72 8.18
N LEU A 145 7.46 -1.00 9.47
CA LEU A 145 6.39 -0.47 10.30
C LEU A 145 6.49 1.04 10.42
N ILE A 146 5.47 1.75 9.92
CA ILE A 146 5.30 3.17 10.18
C ILE A 146 4.73 3.32 11.59
N ARG A 147 5.49 3.96 12.47
CA ARG A 147 5.12 4.10 13.88
C ARG A 147 4.03 5.15 14.11
N TRP A 148 3.83 6.07 13.16
CA TRP A 148 2.89 7.18 13.29
C TRP A 148 1.52 6.75 12.81
N LYS A 149 0.46 7.14 13.53
CA LYS A 149 -0.93 6.80 13.20
C LYS A 149 -1.68 7.90 12.46
N THR A 150 -1.11 9.09 12.36
CA THR A 150 -1.73 10.24 11.71
C THR A 150 -1.36 10.28 10.24
N VAL A 151 -2.27 10.78 9.39
CA VAL A 151 -2.05 10.97 7.94
C VAL A 151 -0.72 11.67 7.67
N GLN A 152 -0.48 12.77 8.39
CA GLN A 152 0.78 13.51 8.38
C GLN A 152 1.39 13.57 9.78
N HIS A 153 2.72 13.54 9.88
CA HIS A 153 3.44 13.85 11.12
C HIS A 153 4.19 15.18 10.96
N ARG A 154 5.51 15.14 10.68
CA ARG A 154 6.33 16.33 10.40
C ARG A 154 6.38 16.70 8.93
N ARG A 155 5.99 15.78 8.05
CA ARG A 155 5.99 15.99 6.60
C ARG A 155 4.85 16.96 6.25
N LYS A 156 5.17 18.00 5.47
CA LYS A 156 4.18 18.98 5.00
C LYS A 156 3.36 18.37 3.87
N LEU A 157 2.10 18.80 3.73
CA LEU A 157 1.22 18.38 2.63
C LEU A 157 1.83 18.69 1.26
N SER A 158 2.50 19.85 1.11
CA SER A 158 3.21 20.20 -0.12
C SER A 158 4.32 19.19 -0.48
N VAL A 159 5.03 18.65 0.51
CA VAL A 159 6.06 17.62 0.28
C VAL A 159 5.41 16.29 -0.09
N MET A 160 4.27 15.95 0.52
CA MET A 160 3.51 14.75 0.16
C MET A 160 2.98 14.84 -1.28
N ARG A 161 2.52 16.02 -1.71
CA ARG A 161 2.11 16.29 -3.09
C ARG A 161 3.27 16.11 -4.06
N SER A 162 4.44 16.70 -3.78
CA SER A 162 5.61 16.53 -4.66
C SER A 162 6.15 15.11 -4.70
N ILE A 163 5.96 14.33 -3.65
CA ILE A 163 6.24 12.89 -3.68
C ILE A 163 5.29 12.18 -4.66
N LEU A 164 4.02 12.56 -4.69
CA LEU A 164 3.03 11.99 -5.60
C LEU A 164 3.29 12.41 -7.06
N GLU A 165 3.69 13.67 -7.28
CA GLU A 165 4.20 14.15 -8.59
C GLU A 165 5.38 13.28 -9.05
N ALA A 166 6.37 13.05 -8.18
CA ALA A 166 7.54 12.23 -8.50
C ALA A 166 7.17 10.75 -8.79
N LEU A 167 6.19 10.18 -8.08
CA LEU A 167 5.67 8.84 -8.38
C LEU A 167 5.07 8.78 -9.79
N ASN A 168 4.21 9.74 -10.13
CA ASN A 168 3.48 9.76 -11.40
C ASN A 168 4.39 10.11 -12.58
N GLU A 169 5.18 11.17 -12.46
CA GLU A 169 5.94 11.75 -13.57
C GLU A 169 7.30 11.08 -13.77
N GLU A 170 8.03 10.81 -12.70
CA GLU A 170 9.40 10.28 -12.79
C GLU A 170 9.42 8.74 -12.78
N LEU A 171 8.49 8.11 -12.05
CA LEU A 171 8.46 6.65 -11.90
C LEU A 171 7.34 5.97 -12.68
N SER A 172 6.38 6.73 -13.23
CA SER A 172 5.18 6.20 -13.89
C SER A 172 4.45 5.17 -13.04
N ILE A 173 4.34 5.47 -11.74
CA ILE A 173 3.57 4.73 -10.75
C ILE A 173 2.37 5.62 -10.38
N TYR A 174 1.17 5.14 -10.64
CA TYR A 174 -0.08 5.78 -10.27
C TYR A 174 -0.72 4.93 -9.18
N ASN A 175 -0.93 5.46 -7.98
CA ASN A 175 -1.39 4.72 -6.82
C ASN A 175 -2.86 4.27 -6.97
N MET A 176 -3.69 5.09 -7.61
CA MET A 176 -5.12 4.87 -7.87
C MET A 176 -6.01 4.80 -6.62
N ASP A 177 -5.46 5.06 -5.43
CA ASP A 177 -6.19 4.95 -4.16
C ASP A 177 -5.68 5.96 -3.11
N ILE A 178 -5.57 7.20 -3.54
CA ILE A 178 -5.11 8.29 -2.69
C ILE A 178 -6.22 8.69 -1.70
N ARG A 179 -6.05 8.27 -0.44
CA ARG A 179 -6.93 8.59 0.69
C ARG A 179 -6.18 8.59 2.02
N GLU A 180 -6.80 9.18 3.06
CA GLU A 180 -6.19 9.36 4.38
C GLU A 180 -5.69 8.05 4.99
N ASP A 181 -6.46 6.97 4.87
CA ASP A 181 -6.14 5.66 5.45
C ASP A 181 -4.90 5.00 4.84
N ASN A 182 -4.51 5.42 3.63
CA ASN A 182 -3.34 4.90 2.92
C ASN A 182 -2.07 5.72 3.22
N TYR A 183 -2.17 6.73 4.09
CA TYR A 183 -1.06 7.51 4.59
C TYR A 183 -0.82 7.31 6.08
N LEU A 184 0.44 7.05 6.43
CA LEU A 184 0.90 7.12 7.82
C LEU A 184 2.16 7.97 7.91
N GLY A 185 2.14 8.99 8.77
CA GLY A 185 3.28 9.89 8.97
C GLY A 185 3.71 10.66 7.73
N GLY A 186 2.83 10.79 6.73
CA GLY A 186 3.08 11.40 5.42
C GLY A 186 3.70 10.45 4.38
N ARG A 187 3.66 9.13 4.62
CA ARG A 187 4.17 8.10 3.69
C ARG A 187 3.03 7.23 3.18
N LEU A 188 3.00 7.01 1.87
CA LEU A 188 2.17 5.98 1.25
C LEU A 188 2.73 4.60 1.58
N PHE A 189 1.85 3.65 1.87
CA PHE A 189 2.24 2.28 2.20
C PHE A 189 1.43 1.20 1.48
N ASP A 190 0.33 1.57 0.82
CA ASP A 190 -0.55 0.66 0.10
C ASP A 190 -0.49 0.98 -1.39
N PHE A 191 -0.01 0.02 -2.19
CA PHE A 191 0.03 0.07 -3.66
C PHE A 191 -0.74 -1.12 -4.26
N SER A 192 -1.69 -1.68 -3.51
CA SER A 192 -2.42 -2.88 -3.89
C SER A 192 -3.34 -2.70 -5.10
N VAL A 193 -3.63 -1.46 -5.51
CA VAL A 193 -4.35 -1.15 -6.76
C VAL A 193 -3.54 -0.25 -7.70
N ALA A 194 -2.25 -0.10 -7.43
CA ALA A 194 -1.39 0.81 -8.19
C ALA A 194 -1.15 0.32 -9.61
N ILE A 195 -1.17 1.26 -10.55
CA ILE A 195 -0.82 1.06 -11.95
C ILE A 195 0.63 1.49 -12.15
N THR A 196 1.51 0.52 -12.39
CA THR A 196 2.92 0.79 -12.77
C THR A 196 3.12 0.53 -14.26
N VAL A 197 3.55 1.54 -15.01
CA VAL A 197 3.73 1.43 -16.48
C VAL A 197 4.94 0.55 -16.82
N PRO A 198 4.83 -0.38 -17.80
CA PRO A 198 3.68 -0.62 -18.69
C PRO A 198 2.52 -1.37 -17.99
N HIS A 199 1.26 -1.01 -18.28
CA HIS A 199 0.10 -1.66 -17.66
C HIS A 199 -1.10 -1.74 -18.62
N ILE A 200 -1.87 -2.83 -18.58
CA ILE A 200 -3.03 -3.09 -19.46
C ILE A 200 -4.13 -2.04 -19.27
N SER A 201 -4.31 -1.55 -18.04
CA SER A 201 -5.26 -0.45 -17.75
C SER A 201 -4.92 0.86 -18.48
N PHE A 202 -3.69 1.04 -18.97
CA PHE A 202 -3.27 2.17 -19.81
C PHE A 202 -3.00 1.75 -21.27
N SER A 203 -3.58 0.64 -21.70
CA SER A 203 -3.56 0.24 -23.11
C SER A 203 -4.68 0.95 -23.89
N SER A 204 -4.29 1.72 -24.90
CA SER A 204 -5.23 2.33 -25.86
C SER A 204 -5.99 1.31 -26.71
N THR A 205 -5.58 0.04 -26.70
CA THR A 205 -6.34 -1.06 -27.30
C THR A 205 -7.56 -1.45 -26.47
N LEU A 206 -7.52 -1.23 -25.16
CA LEU A 206 -8.57 -1.64 -24.22
C LEU A 206 -9.43 -0.47 -23.76
N ARG A 207 -8.88 0.74 -23.69
CA ARG A 207 -9.53 1.93 -23.14
C ARG A 207 -9.27 3.16 -23.99
N SER A 208 -10.14 4.17 -23.91
CA SER A 208 -9.92 5.41 -24.66
C SER A 208 -8.78 6.23 -24.04
N GLU A 209 -8.07 6.99 -24.87
CA GLU A 209 -7.00 7.89 -24.39
C GLU A 209 -7.51 8.87 -23.33
N GLN A 210 -8.74 9.35 -23.48
CA GLN A 210 -9.36 10.25 -22.51
C GLN A 210 -9.53 9.59 -21.14
N GLN A 211 -9.96 8.33 -21.07
CA GLN A 211 -10.09 7.60 -19.80
C GLN A 211 -8.72 7.37 -19.16
N ILE A 212 -7.71 7.05 -19.97
CA ILE A 212 -6.35 6.82 -19.49
C ILE A 212 -5.77 8.12 -18.91
N LEU A 213 -5.92 9.25 -19.62
CA LEU A 213 -5.45 10.55 -19.15
C LEU A 213 -6.18 10.99 -17.88
N GLN A 214 -7.48 10.71 -17.76
CA GLN A 214 -8.23 10.99 -16.53
C GLN A 214 -7.64 10.23 -15.35
N ASP A 215 -7.53 8.90 -15.46
CA ASP A 215 -6.96 8.04 -14.41
C ASP A 215 -5.54 8.50 -14.00
N MET A 216 -4.69 8.91 -14.96
CA MET A 216 -3.33 9.39 -14.69
C MET A 216 -3.29 10.69 -13.86
N THR A 217 -4.37 11.48 -13.89
CA THR A 217 -4.50 12.72 -13.10
C THR A 217 -5.23 12.53 -11.77
N ASP A 218 -5.93 11.40 -11.59
CA ASP A 218 -6.83 11.17 -10.45
C ASP A 218 -6.09 11.20 -9.12
N ASP A 219 -4.87 10.66 -9.05
CA ASP A 219 -4.05 10.66 -7.82
C ASP A 219 -3.88 12.08 -7.24
N LEU A 220 -3.49 13.04 -8.08
CA LEU A 220 -3.27 14.43 -7.65
C LEU A 220 -4.59 15.11 -7.28
N ALA A 221 -5.66 14.85 -8.03
CA ALA A 221 -6.99 15.37 -7.73
C ALA A 221 -7.52 14.83 -6.38
N CYS A 222 -7.40 13.52 -6.16
CA CYS A 222 -7.75 12.87 -4.90
C CYS A 222 -6.91 13.39 -3.73
N PHE A 223 -5.62 13.66 -3.96
CA PHE A 223 -4.74 14.28 -2.96
C PHE A 223 -5.22 15.69 -2.58
N ASP A 224 -5.52 16.54 -3.56
CA ASP A 224 -5.97 17.90 -3.32
C ASP A 224 -7.31 17.91 -2.57
N CYS A 225 -8.27 17.05 -2.94
CA CYS A 225 -9.52 16.86 -2.19
C CYS A 225 -9.29 16.35 -0.75
N MET A 226 -8.33 15.44 -0.55
CA MET A 226 -7.95 14.98 0.79
C MET A 226 -7.40 16.12 1.64
N VAL A 227 -6.56 17.00 1.06
CA VAL A 227 -6.00 18.17 1.74
C VAL A 227 -7.09 19.13 2.20
N GLU A 228 -8.06 19.42 1.33
CA GLU A 228 -9.22 20.27 1.65
C GLU A 228 -9.97 19.72 2.87
N ARG A 229 -10.34 18.42 2.86
CA ARG A 229 -11.03 17.78 3.99
C ARG A 229 -10.24 17.89 5.31
N ILE A 230 -8.93 17.66 5.27
CA ILE A 230 -8.06 17.77 6.45
C ILE A 230 -8.05 19.21 6.99
N GLN A 231 -8.05 20.21 6.11
CA GLN A 231 -8.06 21.62 6.52
C GLN A 231 -9.40 22.01 7.12
N GLU A 232 -10.51 21.64 6.50
CA GLU A 232 -11.87 21.88 7.00
C GLU A 232 -12.07 21.28 8.40
N GLN A 233 -11.60 20.04 8.61
CA GLN A 233 -11.67 19.37 9.92
C GLN A 233 -10.86 20.12 10.98
N LYS A 234 -9.67 20.63 10.64
CA LYS A 234 -8.85 21.43 11.56
C LYS A 234 -9.54 22.73 11.91
N GLU A 235 -10.07 23.46 10.93
CA GLU A 235 -10.78 24.71 11.15
C GLU A 235 -12.03 24.51 12.00
N LYS A 236 -12.77 23.42 11.77
CA LYS A 236 -13.92 23.04 12.60
C LYS A 236 -13.49 22.77 14.04
N ALA A 237 -12.44 21.97 14.25
CA ALA A 237 -11.91 21.69 15.58
C ALA A 237 -11.40 22.95 16.31
N GLU A 238 -10.81 23.91 15.58
CA GLU A 238 -10.37 25.19 16.14
C GLU A 238 -11.54 26.09 16.54
N ARG A 239 -12.63 26.11 15.75
CA ARG A 239 -13.86 26.84 16.09
C ARG A 239 -14.55 26.24 17.31
N GLU A 240 -14.59 24.92 17.41
CA GLU A 240 -15.28 24.20 18.48
C GLU A 240 -14.50 24.21 19.81
N ASN A 241 -13.18 24.40 19.78
CA ASN A 241 -12.37 24.47 21.00
C ASN A 241 -11.23 25.53 20.92
N PRO A 242 -11.54 26.83 21.06
CA PRO A 242 -10.56 27.90 20.84
C PRO A 242 -9.34 27.88 21.79
N ASP A 243 -9.44 27.21 22.95
CA ASP A 243 -8.43 27.23 24.02
C ASP A 243 -7.39 26.09 23.95
N TRP A 244 -7.48 25.16 22.98
CA TRP A 244 -6.53 24.04 22.88
C TRP A 244 -5.08 24.49 22.67
N LYS A 245 -4.88 25.63 21.98
CA LYS A 245 -3.57 26.26 21.75
C LYS A 245 -2.94 26.85 23.02
N LYS A 246 -3.70 27.08 24.09
CA LYS A 246 -3.16 27.59 25.37
C LYS A 246 -2.53 26.47 26.21
N ARG A 247 -3.03 25.23 26.13
CA ARG A 247 -2.51 24.10 26.91
C ARG A 247 -1.15 23.58 26.41
N THR A 248 -0.85 23.70 25.12
CA THR A 248 0.42 23.23 24.54
C THR A 248 1.60 24.17 24.78
N ARG A 249 1.38 25.42 25.22
CA ARG A 249 2.45 26.37 25.56
C ARG A 249 2.89 26.35 27.04
N VAL A 250 2.03 25.92 27.96
CA VAL A 250 2.33 25.94 29.40
C VAL A 250 3.18 24.74 29.84
N GLY A 251 3.22 23.65 29.06
CA GLY A 251 3.99 22.44 29.37
C GLY A 251 5.51 22.51 29.12
N THR A 252 6.02 23.60 28.51
CA THR A 252 7.44 23.71 28.11
C THR A 252 8.27 24.60 29.03
N SER A 253 7.70 25.15 30.11
CA SER A 253 8.38 26.13 30.98
C SER A 253 8.70 25.66 32.41
N LEU A 254 8.59 24.37 32.73
CA LEU A 254 8.94 23.85 34.07
C LEU A 254 9.96 22.71 34.00
N SER A 255 11.22 23.08 33.71
CA SER A 255 12.41 22.27 34.05
C SER A 255 13.69 23.09 33.92
N ARG A 256 13.77 24.23 34.63
CA ARG A 256 15.05 24.86 35.01
C ARG A 256 14.90 25.50 36.38
N SER A 257 15.20 24.73 37.40
CA SER A 257 15.57 25.17 38.74
C SER A 257 16.53 24.12 39.30
#